data_AF-W7Q006-F1
#
_entry.id   AF-W7Q006-F1
#
_cell.length_a   1.000
_cell.length_b   1.000
_cell.length_c   1.000
_cell.angle_alpha   90.00
_cell.angle_beta   90.00
_cell.angle_gamma   90.00
#
_symmetry.space_group_name_H-M   'P 1'
#
loop_
_entity.id
_entity.type
_entity.pdbx_description
1 polymer ?
#
loop_
_entity_poly.entity_id
_entity_poly.type
_entity_poly.pdbx_seq_one_letter_code
_entity_poly.pdbx_strand_id
1 'polypeptide(L)'
;WRPWTYFFPMTIALNVVDRSSMVSREADDQQLVEFILYRFEKDYVDRLTHQAFLMNCTSQEKLPLIGEEREPRFSALRSVDSDTLLYQAVCRDT
;
A
#
# COMPACT_ATOMS: atom_id res chain seq x y z
N TRP A 1 -28.23 -0.57 7.00
CA TRP A 1 -27.58 0.03 8.19
C TRP A 1 -27.44 -1.03 9.28
N ARG A 2 -26.28 -1.13 9.95
CA ARG A 2 -25.95 -2.21 10.91
C ARG A 2 -25.47 -1.62 12.25
N PRO A 3 -26.36 -1.19 13.16
CA PRO A 3 -25.97 -0.44 14.37
C PRO A 3 -25.17 -1.23 15.41
N TRP A 4 -25.22 -2.56 15.37
CA TRP A 4 -24.41 -3.38 16.28
C TRP A 4 -22.90 -3.27 16.02
N THR A 5 -22.47 -2.76 14.85
CA THR A 5 -21.04 -2.63 14.53
C THR A 5 -20.33 -1.54 15.35
N TYR A 6 -21.08 -0.69 16.06
CA TYR A 6 -20.50 0.23 17.05
C TYR A 6 -19.96 -0.51 18.28
N PHE A 7 -20.54 -1.65 18.63
CA PHE A 7 -20.12 -2.48 19.77
C PHE A 7 -19.24 -3.66 19.34
N PHE A 8 -19.47 -4.18 18.13
CA PHE A 8 -18.72 -5.29 17.56
C PHE A 8 -18.21 -4.92 16.17
N PRO A 9 -17.01 -4.29 16.08
CA PRO A 9 -16.45 -3.87 14.81
C PRO A 9 -16.36 -5.03 13.81
N MET A 10 -16.80 -4.79 12.59
CA MET A 10 -16.68 -5.73 11.49
C MET A 10 -15.66 -5.20 10.49
N THR A 11 -14.71 -6.03 10.09
CA THR A 11 -13.78 -5.70 9.00
C THR A 11 -14.54 -5.58 7.68
N ILE A 12 -14.55 -4.37 7.11
CA ILE A 12 -15.19 -4.07 5.81
C ILE A 12 -14.18 -3.87 4.69
N ALA A 13 -12.89 -3.81 5.01
CA ALA A 13 -11.84 -3.70 4.01
C ALA A 13 -10.56 -4.38 4.50
N LEU A 14 -9.80 -4.94 3.57
CA LEU A 14 -8.47 -5.47 3.83
C LEU A 14 -7.53 -5.10 2.67
N ASN A 15 -6.25 -4.97 2.98
CA ASN A 15 -5.22 -4.75 1.98
C ASN A 15 -4.30 -5.97 1.93
N VAL A 16 -3.87 -6.34 0.73
CA VAL A 16 -2.94 -7.45 0.50
C VAL A 16 -1.77 -6.92 -0.31
N VAL A 17 -0.57 -7.11 0.22
CA VAL A 17 0.67 -6.79 -0.48
C VAL A 17 1.08 -8.00 -1.32
N ASP A 18 1.28 -7.80 -2.61
CA ASP A 18 1.81 -8.84 -3.48
C ASP A 18 3.33 -8.89 -3.41
N ARG A 19 3.83 -9.81 -2.59
CA ARG A 19 5.27 -10.06 -2.41
C ARG A 19 5.97 -10.49 -3.70
N SER A 20 5.29 -11.16 -4.62
CA SER A 20 5.90 -11.58 -5.88
C SER A 20 6.11 -10.43 -6.86
N SER A 21 5.36 -9.34 -6.69
CA SER A 21 5.49 -8.11 -7.49
C SER A 21 6.56 -7.14 -6.97
N MET A 22 7.18 -7.43 -5.83
CA MET A 22 8.12 -6.49 -5.21
C MET A 22 9.41 -6.35 -6.01
N VAL A 23 9.81 -5.11 -6.26
CA VAL A 23 11.09 -4.78 -6.90
C VAL A 23 11.82 -3.75 -6.04
N SER A 24 12.91 -4.17 -5.41
CA SER A 24 13.80 -3.29 -4.64
C SER A 24 14.85 -2.65 -5.55
N ARG A 25 15.13 -1.37 -5.33
CA ARG A 25 16.16 -0.59 -6.02
C ARG A 25 16.81 0.39 -5.03
N GLU A 26 18.11 0.57 -5.16
CA GLU A 26 18.83 1.67 -4.51
C GLU A 26 18.98 2.84 -5.48
N ALA A 27 18.64 4.04 -5.03
CA ALA A 27 18.85 5.28 -5.77
C ALA A 27 19.17 6.41 -4.79
N ASP A 28 20.23 7.18 -5.05
CA ASP A 28 20.66 8.31 -4.21
C ASP A 28 20.78 7.96 -2.71
N ASP A 29 21.37 6.79 -2.39
CA ASP A 29 21.48 6.22 -1.04
C ASP A 29 20.12 5.97 -0.33
N GLN A 30 19.04 5.90 -1.10
CA GLN A 30 17.69 5.58 -0.62
C GLN A 30 17.26 4.20 -1.10
N GLN A 31 16.65 3.44 -0.19
CA GLN A 31 16.06 2.14 -0.50
C GLN A 31 14.62 2.35 -0.97
N LEU A 32 14.38 2.07 -2.26
CA LEU A 32 13.09 2.19 -2.90
C LEU A 32 12.52 0.81 -3.21
N VAL A 33 11.27 0.58 -2.83
CA VAL A 33 10.58 -0.69 -3.10
C VAL A 33 9.28 -0.40 -3.85
N GLU A 34 9.20 -0.92 -5.08
CA GLU A 34 7.97 -0.94 -5.84
C GLU A 34 7.16 -2.21 -5.50
N PHE A 35 5.84 -2.09 -5.36
CA PHE A 35 4.96 -3.23 -5.07
C PHE A 35 3.51 -2.97 -5.53
N ILE A 36 2.75 -4.04 -5.73
CA ILE A 36 1.30 -3.97 -5.96
C ILE A 36 0.55 -4.15 -4.64
N LEU A 37 -0.40 -3.24 -4.38
CA LEU A 37 -1.33 -3.32 -3.26
C LEU A 37 -2.74 -3.61 -3.78
N TYR A 38 -3.30 -4.72 -3.32
CA TYR A 38 -4.71 -5.04 -3.52
C TYR A 38 -5.52 -4.53 -2.36
N ARG A 39 -6.69 -3.96 -2.64
CA ARG A 39 -7.67 -3.55 -1.65
C ARG A 39 -9.00 -4.21 -1.97
N PHE A 40 -9.49 -4.97 -0.99
CA PHE A 40 -10.78 -5.63 -1.05
C PHE A 40 -11.73 -4.87 -0.13
N GLU A 41 -12.89 -4.50 -0.64
CA GLU A 41 -13.90 -3.75 0.11
C GLU A 41 -15.25 -4.45 0.02
N LYS A 42 -15.86 -4.66 1.18
CA LYS A 42 -17.21 -5.18 1.32
C LYS A 42 -18.19 -4.02 1.20
N ASP A 43 -18.78 -3.87 0.02
CA ASP A 43 -19.85 -2.91 -0.27
C ASP A 43 -21.13 -3.67 -0.69
N TYR A 44 -22.14 -3.00 -1.27
CA TYR A 44 -23.30 -3.66 -1.86
C TYR A 44 -22.89 -4.69 -2.94
N VAL A 45 -21.81 -4.41 -3.65
CA VAL A 45 -21.07 -5.34 -4.50
C VAL A 45 -19.62 -5.33 -4.03
N ASP A 46 -19.03 -6.51 -3.85
CA ASP A 46 -17.62 -6.61 -3.45
C ASP A 46 -16.73 -5.93 -4.49
N ARG A 47 -15.86 -5.03 -4.02
CA ARG A 47 -14.94 -4.26 -4.87
C ARG A 47 -13.51 -4.72 -4.64
N LEU A 48 -12.84 -5.06 -5.74
CA LEU A 48 -11.40 -5.32 -5.78
C LEU A 48 -10.72 -4.21 -6.58
N THR A 49 -9.80 -3.50 -5.95
CA THR A 49 -8.89 -2.57 -6.65
C THR A 49 -7.45 -3.01 -6.44
N HIS A 50 -6.61 -2.75 -7.45
CA HIS A 50 -5.18 -2.97 -7.37
C HIS A 50 -4.45 -1.71 -7.86
N GLN A 51 -3.33 -1.42 -7.24
CA GLN A 51 -2.57 -0.20 -7.52
C GLN A 51 -1.09 -0.46 -7.25
N ALA A 52 -0.23 -0.06 -8.18
CA ALA A 52 1.20 -0.06 -7.96
C ALA A 52 1.60 1.15 -7.08
N PHE A 53 2.50 0.92 -6.14
CA PHE A 53 3.05 1.92 -5.24
C PHE A 53 4.57 1.85 -5.25
N LEU A 54 5.20 3.00 -5.00
CA LEU A 54 6.60 3.11 -4.63
C LEU A 54 6.69 3.50 -3.16
N MET A 55 7.42 2.73 -2.36
CA MET A 55 7.79 3.05 -0.99
C MET A 55 9.26 3.45 -0.94
N ASN A 56 9.57 4.57 -0.33
CA ASN A 56 10.91 4.91 0.11
C ASN A 56 11.06 4.45 1.57
N CYS A 57 11.79 3.37 1.77
CA CYS A 57 12.01 2.79 3.09
C CYS A 57 12.96 3.64 3.96
N THR A 58 13.81 4.45 3.33
CA THR A 58 14.71 5.37 4.04
C THR A 58 13.95 6.59 4.57
N SER A 59 13.15 7.25 3.74
CA SER A 59 12.40 8.46 4.13
C SER A 59 11.03 8.18 4.74
N GLN A 60 10.57 6.92 4.73
CA GLN A 60 9.25 6.52 5.20
C GLN A 60 8.11 7.21 4.43
N GLU A 61 8.21 7.20 3.10
CA GLU A 61 7.25 7.84 2.22
C GLU A 61 6.71 6.86 1.17
N LYS A 62 5.45 6.99 0.79
CA LYS A 62 4.89 6.26 -0.34
C LYS A 62 4.12 7.15 -1.28
N LEU A 63 4.12 6.76 -2.55
CA LEU A 63 3.31 7.37 -3.60
C LEU A 63 2.76 6.29 -4.55
N PRO A 64 1.60 6.52 -5.18
CA PRO A 64 1.09 5.63 -6.21
C PRO A 64 1.81 5.87 -7.54
N LEU A 65 1.97 4.79 -8.31
CA LEU A 65 2.46 4.81 -9.69
C LEU A 65 1.27 4.75 -10.66
N ILE A 66 1.20 5.64 -11.65
CA ILE A 66 0.04 5.78 -12.54
C ILE A 66 0.36 5.33 -13.97
N GLY A 67 -0.69 4.85 -14.66
CA GLY A 67 -0.58 4.39 -16.04
C GLY A 67 0.20 3.08 -16.21
N GLU A 68 0.37 2.67 -17.46
CA GLU A 68 1.15 1.47 -17.81
C GLU A 68 2.66 1.69 -17.62
N GLU A 69 3.13 2.92 -17.80
CA GLU A 69 4.54 3.31 -17.63
C GLU A 69 4.99 3.44 -16.17
N ARG A 70 4.05 3.29 -15.22
CA ARG A 70 4.31 3.36 -13.77
C ARG A 70 4.95 4.68 -13.35
N GLU A 71 4.40 5.78 -13.83
CA GLU A 71 4.92 7.11 -13.51
C GLU A 71 4.62 7.50 -12.05
N PRO A 72 5.59 8.04 -11.30
CA PRO A 72 5.36 8.52 -9.93
C PRO A 72 4.38 9.69 -9.85
N ARG A 73 3.28 9.51 -9.09
CA ARG A 73 2.37 10.63 -8.78
C ARG A 73 2.77 11.32 -7.48
N PHE A 74 3.74 12.24 -7.57
CA PHE A 74 4.26 13.00 -6.42
C PHE A 74 3.19 13.81 -5.65
N SER A 75 2.13 14.27 -6.32
CA SER A 75 1.01 14.97 -5.66
C SER A 75 0.28 14.11 -4.62
N ALA A 76 0.42 12.79 -4.70
CA ALA A 76 -0.15 11.82 -3.77
C ALA A 76 0.88 11.19 -2.82
N LEU A 77 2.05 11.84 -2.66
CA LEU A 77 3.06 11.45 -1.69
C LEU A 77 2.52 11.56 -0.26
N ARG A 78 2.80 10.54 0.56
CA ARG A 78 2.33 10.41 1.94
C ARG A 78 3.42 9.78 2.79
N SER A 79 3.63 10.29 4.00
CA SER A 79 4.45 9.62 5.01
C SER A 79 3.75 8.34 5.50
N VAL A 80 4.55 7.34 5.87
CA VAL A 80 4.12 6.02 6.34
C VAL A 80 4.90 5.67 7.59
N ASP A 81 4.22 5.56 8.72
CA ASP A 81 4.87 5.20 9.98
C ASP A 81 5.48 3.79 9.93
N SER A 82 6.70 3.65 10.45
CA SER A 82 7.45 2.38 10.48
C SER A 82 6.76 1.26 11.26
N ASP A 83 5.88 1.60 12.21
CA ASP A 83 5.13 0.62 13.00
C ASP A 83 3.91 0.08 12.25
N THR A 84 3.59 0.62 11.07
CA THR A 84 2.48 0.10 10.26
C THR A 84 2.81 -1.28 9.68
N LEU A 85 1.80 -2.15 9.65
CA LEU A 85 1.91 -3.46 8.99
C LEU A 85 2.31 -3.35 7.51
N LEU A 86 1.92 -2.26 6.84
CA LEU A 86 2.31 -2.01 5.45
C LEU A 86 3.82 -1.77 5.34
N TYR A 87 4.38 -0.88 6.17
CA TYR A 87 5.80 -0.61 6.16
C TYR A 87 6.60 -1.87 6.49
N GLN A 88 6.20 -2.59 7.54
CA GLN A 88 6.86 -3.83 7.94
C GLN A 88 6.84 -4.88 6.82
N ALA A 89 5.71 -5.03 6.13
CA ALA A 89 5.59 -6.01 5.05
C ALA A 89 6.43 -5.67 3.80
N VAL A 90 6.73 -4.39 3.56
CA VAL A 90 7.44 -3.93 2.35
C VAL A 90 8.94 -3.73 2.63
N CYS A 91 9.29 -3.08 3.74
CA CYS A 91 10.66 -2.60 4.01
C CYS A 91 11.48 -3.50 4.95
N ARG A 92 10.86 -4.41 5.70
CA ARG A 92 11.57 -5.26 6.67
C ARG A 92 12.01 -6.61 6.10
N ASP A 93 11.34 -7.07 5.05
CA ASP A 93 11.54 -8.37 4.41
C ASP A 93 12.35 -8.28 3.10
N THR A 94 12.92 -7.12 2.78
CA THR A 94 13.78 -6.86 1.61
C THR A 94 15.23 -6.66 2.03
#